data_AF-A0A962SI93-F1
#
_entry.id   AF-A0A962SI93-F1
#
_cell.length_a   1.000
_cell.length_b   1.000
_cell.length_c   1.000
_cell.angle_alpha   90.00
_cell.angle_beta   90.00
_cell.angle_gamma   90.00
#
_symmetry.space_group_name_H-M   'P 1'
#
loop_
_entity.id
_entity.type
_entity.pdbx_description
1 polymer ?
#
loop_
_entity_poly.entity_id
_entity_poly.type
_entity_poly.pdbx_seq_one_letter_code
_entity_poly.pdbx_strand_id
1 'polypeptide(L)'
;MHSSTGIVRVAGVLLAGALTLIGGLASGDSAVTPGSRAAGMDACVAPTDVMRRNHMEFLKHDRDRTVRKGVRDIEYSLAACIGCHAAEKGNGDYHPVNDEGQFCSGCHEYVAVSLTCFQCHSKKPEQKMSTLGALQGELDGDRFSGLQPGAAAIIDEQLQRLHAISREVSR
;
A
#
# COMPACT_ATOMS: atom_id res chain seq x y z
N MET A 1 69.02 -43.65 -2.41
CA MET A 1 68.76 -42.63 -1.37
C MET A 1 67.91 -41.55 -2.04
N HIS A 2 66.57 -41.71 -2.05
CA HIS A 2 65.67 -40.77 -2.73
C HIS A 2 65.19 -39.73 -1.72
N SER A 3 65.51 -38.47 -1.99
CA SER A 3 65.32 -37.31 -1.13
C SER A 3 63.84 -36.91 -1.03
N SER A 4 63.22 -37.10 0.14
CA SER A 4 61.79 -36.88 0.42
C SER A 4 61.40 -35.40 0.64
N THR A 5 62.30 -34.44 0.39
CA THR A 5 62.07 -33.02 0.72
C THR A 5 61.24 -32.26 -0.32
N GLY A 6 60.94 -32.85 -1.48
CA GLY A 6 60.15 -32.19 -2.54
C GLY A 6 58.63 -32.28 -2.37
N ILE A 7 58.12 -33.39 -1.82
CA ILE A 7 56.67 -33.67 -1.76
C ILE A 7 55.96 -32.79 -0.71
N VAL A 8 56.64 -32.45 0.38
CA VAL A 8 56.05 -31.66 1.48
C VAL A 8 55.79 -30.20 1.07
N ARG A 9 56.51 -29.67 0.09
CA ARG A 9 56.32 -28.27 -0.37
C ARG A 9 55.15 -28.09 -1.34
N VAL A 10 54.74 -29.13 -2.05
CA VAL A 10 53.57 -29.07 -2.96
C VAL A 10 52.26 -29.15 -2.18
N ALA A 11 52.24 -29.89 -1.06
CA ALA A 11 51.06 -30.01 -0.20
C ALA A 11 50.69 -28.70 0.53
N GLY A 12 51.67 -27.83 0.83
CA GLY A 12 51.44 -26.57 1.55
C GLY A 12 50.81 -25.46 0.72
N VAL A 13 50.94 -25.47 -0.60
CA VAL A 13 50.40 -24.41 -1.48
C VAL A 13 48.96 -24.72 -1.93
N LEU A 14 48.56 -25.99 -1.93
CA LEU A 14 47.19 -26.38 -2.29
C LEU A 14 46.17 -26.18 -1.16
N LEU A 15 46.60 -26.04 0.11
CA LEU A 15 45.68 -25.80 1.23
C LEU A 15 45.33 -24.31 1.43
N ALA A 16 46.07 -23.37 0.83
CA ALA A 16 45.83 -21.93 0.96
C ALA A 16 44.92 -21.34 -0.14
N GLY A 17 44.60 -22.10 -1.18
CA GLY A 17 43.81 -21.63 -2.34
C GLY A 17 42.30 -21.89 -2.26
N ALA A 18 41.80 -22.51 -1.18
CA ALA A 18 40.43 -23.04 -1.12
C ALA A 18 39.47 -22.28 -0.19
N LEU A 19 39.74 -20.99 0.14
CA LEU A 19 38.92 -20.24 1.12
C LEU A 19 38.27 -18.94 0.58
N THR A 20 38.24 -18.69 -0.72
CA THR A 20 37.73 -17.40 -1.25
C THR A 20 36.58 -17.52 -2.25
N LEU A 21 35.61 -18.42 -2.05
CA LEU A 21 34.40 -18.47 -2.87
C LEU A 21 33.12 -18.81 -2.07
N ILE A 22 32.81 -18.02 -1.03
CA ILE A 22 31.44 -17.96 -0.50
C ILE A 22 31.03 -16.48 -0.42
N GLY A 23 30.94 -15.84 -1.57
CA GLY A 23 30.19 -14.60 -1.77
C GLY A 23 28.85 -14.94 -2.43
N GLY A 24 28.04 -15.76 -1.77
CA GLY A 24 26.67 -16.00 -2.22
C GLY A 24 25.88 -14.71 -2.09
N LEU A 25 25.33 -14.21 -3.19
CA LEU A 25 24.39 -13.10 -3.21
C LEU A 25 23.30 -13.38 -2.18
N ALA A 26 23.20 -12.54 -1.15
CA ALA A 26 22.00 -12.44 -0.35
C ALA A 26 20.93 -11.78 -1.21
N SER A 27 20.34 -12.54 -2.13
CA SER A 27 19.00 -12.26 -2.64
C SER A 27 18.07 -12.49 -1.45
N GLY A 28 17.89 -11.45 -0.62
CA GLY A 28 16.75 -11.46 0.29
C GLY A 28 15.51 -11.51 -0.59
N ASP A 29 14.76 -12.62 -0.52
CA ASP A 29 13.43 -12.66 -1.08
C ASP A 29 12.72 -11.38 -0.64
N SER A 30 12.25 -10.58 -1.60
CA SER A 30 11.51 -9.37 -1.30
C SER A 30 10.37 -9.74 -0.36
N ALA A 31 10.37 -9.19 0.85
CA ALA A 31 9.37 -9.49 1.88
C ALA A 31 7.95 -8.99 1.52
N VAL A 32 7.75 -8.53 0.30
CA VAL A 32 6.54 -7.87 -0.22
C VAL A 32 5.97 -8.69 -1.37
N THR A 33 4.64 -8.79 -1.44
CA THR A 33 3.95 -9.64 -2.42
C THR A 33 4.17 -9.14 -3.85
N PRO A 34 4.60 -10.00 -4.78
CA PRO A 34 4.70 -9.66 -6.20
C PRO A 34 3.38 -9.10 -6.75
N GLY A 35 3.45 -8.11 -7.63
CA GLY A 35 2.27 -7.46 -8.20
C GLY A 35 1.61 -6.42 -7.28
N SER A 36 2.13 -6.19 -6.07
CA SER A 36 1.81 -5.00 -5.27
C SER A 36 2.68 -3.82 -5.69
N ARG A 37 2.25 -2.59 -5.38
CA ARG A 37 3.08 -1.40 -5.59
C ARG A 37 4.35 -1.44 -4.75
N ALA A 38 4.25 -1.93 -3.51
CA ALA A 38 5.37 -2.07 -2.60
C ALA A 38 6.52 -2.92 -3.17
N ALA A 39 6.24 -3.87 -4.07
CA ALA A 39 7.26 -4.73 -4.68
C ALA A 39 8.27 -3.98 -5.56
N GLY A 40 7.94 -2.78 -6.04
CA GLY A 40 8.81 -1.93 -6.85
C GLY A 40 9.50 -0.80 -6.10
N MET A 41 9.49 -0.81 -4.76
CA MET A 41 9.94 0.32 -3.93
C MET A 41 10.96 -0.13 -2.88
N ASP A 42 11.94 0.74 -2.59
CA ASP A 42 12.89 0.51 -1.48
C ASP A 42 12.23 0.70 -0.10
N ALA A 43 11.31 1.67 -0.01
CA ALA A 43 10.53 1.99 1.18
C ALA A 43 9.20 2.66 0.80
N CYS A 44 8.20 2.56 1.68
CA CYS A 44 6.89 3.21 1.49
C CYS A 44 6.74 4.43 2.41
N VAL A 45 6.30 4.24 3.65
CA VAL A 45 6.13 5.32 4.65
C VAL A 45 7.32 5.44 5.60
N ALA A 46 8.11 4.38 5.75
CA ALA A 46 9.32 4.35 6.55
C ALA A 46 10.25 3.23 6.05
N PRO A 47 11.52 3.20 6.49
CA PRO A 47 12.43 2.10 6.21
C PRO A 47 11.88 0.73 6.65
N THR A 48 12.21 -0.32 5.90
CA THR A 48 11.67 -1.68 6.13
C THR A 48 11.96 -2.21 7.54
N ASP A 49 13.14 -1.95 8.07
CA ASP A 49 13.52 -2.38 9.43
C ASP A 49 12.71 -1.65 10.51
N VAL A 50 12.39 -0.37 10.31
CA VAL A 50 11.52 0.41 11.18
C VAL A 50 10.09 -0.14 11.15
N MET A 51 9.55 -0.43 9.96
CA MET A 51 8.21 -0.99 9.82
C MET A 51 8.09 -2.38 10.45
N ARG A 52 9.07 -3.27 10.23
CA ARG A 52 9.05 -4.61 10.85
C ARG A 52 8.96 -4.57 12.37
N ARG A 53 9.63 -3.61 13.01
CA ARG A 53 9.66 -3.47 14.47
C ARG A 53 8.46 -2.71 15.04
N ASN A 54 7.95 -1.71 14.33
CA ASN A 54 7.03 -0.72 14.91
C ASN A 54 5.64 -0.67 14.24
N HIS A 55 5.38 -1.43 13.18
CA HIS A 55 4.12 -1.32 12.42
C HIS A 55 2.85 -1.39 13.30
N MET A 56 2.80 -2.31 14.26
CA MET A 56 1.62 -2.42 15.13
C MET A 56 1.48 -1.25 16.09
N GLU A 57 2.58 -0.63 16.53
CA GLU A 57 2.51 0.54 17.40
C GLU A 57 1.98 1.74 16.64
N PHE A 58 2.48 1.96 15.42
CA PHE A 58 1.98 3.00 14.52
C PHE A 58 0.49 2.83 14.22
N LEU A 59 0.05 1.62 13.87
CA LEU A 59 -1.36 1.33 13.58
C LEU A 59 -2.25 1.54 14.81
N LYS A 60 -1.80 1.19 16.02
CA LYS A 60 -2.56 1.43 17.26
C LYS A 60 -2.68 2.93 17.56
N HIS A 61 -1.57 3.65 17.44
CA HIS A 61 -1.53 5.09 17.68
C HIS A 61 -2.48 5.82 16.72
N ASP A 62 -2.39 5.53 15.43
CA ASP A 62 -3.23 6.18 14.42
C ASP A 62 -4.69 5.73 14.48
N ARG A 63 -4.97 4.48 14.87
CA ARG A 63 -6.34 4.05 15.21
C ARG A 63 -6.93 4.90 16.32
N ASP A 64 -6.19 5.10 17.41
CA ASP A 64 -6.68 5.89 18.54
C ASP A 64 -6.86 7.37 18.16
N ARG A 65 -5.94 7.94 17.38
CA ARG A 65 -6.08 9.30 16.82
C ARG A 65 -7.32 9.43 15.92
N THR A 66 -7.55 8.44 15.05
CA THR A 66 -8.65 8.47 14.08
C THR A 66 -9.99 8.26 14.74
N VAL A 67 -10.12 7.18 15.51
CA VAL A 67 -11.41 6.72 16.06
C VAL A 67 -11.81 7.52 17.29
N ARG A 68 -10.86 7.80 18.20
CA ARG A 68 -11.18 8.46 19.48
C ARG A 68 -11.04 9.97 19.43
N LYS A 69 -10.11 10.48 18.62
CA LYS A 69 -9.82 11.93 18.53
C LYS A 69 -10.31 12.57 17.23
N GLY A 70 -10.83 11.79 16.28
CA GLY A 70 -11.36 12.30 15.03
C GLY A 70 -10.32 12.83 14.04
N VAL A 71 -9.02 12.63 14.28
CA VAL A 71 -7.94 13.14 13.42
C VAL A 71 -7.83 12.27 12.16
N ARG A 72 -7.91 12.86 10.98
CA ARG A 72 -7.85 12.13 9.69
C ARG A 72 -6.53 12.27 8.94
N ASP A 73 -5.75 13.28 9.31
CA ASP A 73 -4.39 13.45 8.83
C ASP A 73 -3.44 12.59 9.69
N ILE A 74 -3.24 11.35 9.24
CA ILE A 74 -2.44 10.34 9.92
C ILE A 74 -1.38 9.78 8.97
N GLU A 75 -0.20 9.47 9.49
CA GLU A 75 0.98 9.10 8.70
C GLU A 75 0.94 7.62 8.31
N TYR A 76 0.51 6.73 9.23
CA TYR A 76 0.50 5.29 9.07
C TYR A 76 -0.93 4.76 8.87
N SER A 77 -1.63 5.34 7.90
CA SER A 77 -3.01 4.97 7.57
C SER A 77 -3.12 3.51 7.12
N LEU A 78 -3.98 2.74 7.80
CA LEU A 78 -4.30 1.37 7.40
C LEU A 78 -4.78 1.28 5.95
N ALA A 79 -5.59 2.24 5.50
CA ALA A 79 -6.08 2.30 4.12
C ALA A 79 -4.94 2.56 3.12
N ALA A 80 -3.98 3.42 3.47
CA ALA A 80 -2.80 3.67 2.63
C ALA A 80 -1.89 2.42 2.56
N CYS A 81 -1.70 1.71 3.68
CA CYS A 81 -0.97 0.45 3.70
C CYS A 81 -1.60 -0.58 2.76
N ILE A 82 -2.92 -0.78 2.84
CA ILE A 82 -3.65 -1.70 1.94
C ILE A 82 -3.48 -1.27 0.47
N GLY A 83 -3.58 0.03 0.19
CA GLY A 83 -3.38 0.59 -1.15
C GLY A 83 -2.00 0.32 -1.76
N CYS A 84 -0.97 0.13 -0.93
CA CYS A 84 0.39 -0.14 -1.40
C CYS A 84 0.72 -1.65 -1.42
N HIS A 85 0.21 -2.41 -0.45
CA HIS A 85 0.57 -3.81 -0.22
C HIS A 85 -0.38 -4.83 -0.87
N ALA A 86 -1.56 -4.42 -1.33
CA ALA A 86 -2.45 -5.32 -2.05
C ALA A 86 -1.87 -5.61 -3.45
N ALA A 87 -1.78 -6.89 -3.80
CA ALA A 87 -1.36 -7.31 -5.14
C ALA A 87 -2.51 -7.14 -6.15
N GLU A 88 -2.20 -6.62 -7.33
CA GLU A 88 -3.15 -6.46 -8.43
C GLU A 88 -3.41 -7.78 -9.14
N LYS A 89 -4.67 -8.00 -9.56
CA LYS A 89 -5.08 -9.15 -10.38
C LYS A 89 -4.96 -8.91 -11.88
N GLY A 90 -4.62 -7.68 -12.29
CA GLY A 90 -4.51 -7.26 -13.70
C GLY A 90 -5.83 -6.85 -14.38
N ASN A 91 -6.97 -6.96 -13.69
CA ASN A 91 -8.30 -6.57 -14.21
C ASN A 91 -8.90 -5.35 -13.48
N GLY A 92 -8.07 -4.58 -12.77
CA GLY A 92 -8.50 -3.48 -11.91
C GLY A 92 -9.02 -3.91 -10.52
N ASP A 93 -9.01 -5.20 -10.19
CA ASP A 93 -9.25 -5.72 -8.84
C ASP A 93 -7.93 -6.11 -8.15
N TYR A 94 -8.00 -6.24 -6.83
CA TYR A 94 -6.88 -6.60 -5.96
C TYR A 94 -7.14 -7.93 -5.25
N HIS A 95 -6.07 -8.65 -4.94
CA HIS A 95 -6.10 -9.71 -3.94
C HIS A 95 -6.35 -9.08 -2.55
N PRO A 96 -7.25 -9.65 -1.73
CA PRO A 96 -7.37 -9.27 -0.33
C PRO A 96 -6.05 -9.45 0.41
N VAL A 97 -5.60 -8.45 1.15
CA VAL A 97 -4.27 -8.49 1.80
C VAL A 97 -4.12 -9.58 2.87
N ASN A 98 -5.23 -10.14 3.35
CA ASN A 98 -5.28 -11.22 4.33
C ASN A 98 -5.45 -12.63 3.72
N ASP A 99 -5.53 -12.75 2.40
CA ASP A 99 -5.57 -14.06 1.75
C ASP A 99 -4.19 -14.73 1.80
N GLU A 100 -4.15 -16.05 1.62
CA GLU A 100 -2.90 -16.82 1.58
C GLU A 100 -1.94 -16.29 0.48
N GLY A 101 -0.65 -16.24 0.79
CA GLY A 101 0.38 -15.69 -0.10
C GLY A 101 0.37 -14.16 -0.24
N GLN A 102 -0.54 -13.46 0.44
CA GLN A 102 -0.57 -11.99 0.47
C GLN A 102 0.19 -11.45 1.69
N PHE A 103 0.68 -10.21 1.58
CA PHE A 103 1.68 -9.65 2.50
C PHE A 103 1.26 -9.69 3.97
N CYS A 104 0.05 -9.22 4.29
CA CYS A 104 -0.40 -9.17 5.67
C CYS A 104 -0.55 -10.58 6.24
N SER A 105 -1.09 -11.53 5.46
CA SER A 105 -1.21 -12.93 5.87
C SER A 105 0.16 -13.56 6.13
N GLY A 106 1.09 -13.48 5.17
CA GLY A 106 2.40 -14.12 5.28
C GLY A 106 3.26 -13.58 6.43
N CYS A 107 3.22 -12.26 6.67
CA CYS A 107 3.92 -11.68 7.82
C CYS A 107 3.30 -12.13 9.15
N HIS A 108 1.96 -12.14 9.25
CA HIS A 108 1.25 -12.53 10.46
C HIS A 108 1.36 -14.03 10.76
N GLU A 109 1.43 -14.86 9.73
CA GLU A 109 1.77 -16.28 9.86
C GLU A 109 3.20 -16.45 10.39
N TYR A 110 4.17 -15.75 9.80
CA TYR A 110 5.57 -15.80 10.21
C TYR A 110 5.78 -15.44 11.69
N VAL A 111 5.04 -14.45 12.21
CA VAL A 111 5.13 -14.05 13.63
C VAL A 111 4.09 -14.73 14.54
N ALA A 112 3.30 -15.67 14.00
CA ALA A 112 2.24 -16.40 14.69
C ALA A 112 1.20 -15.49 15.39
N VAL A 113 0.77 -14.41 14.72
CA VAL A 113 -0.25 -13.47 15.23
C VAL A 113 -1.49 -13.49 14.36
N SER A 114 -2.66 -13.65 14.98
CA SER A 114 -3.94 -13.59 14.26
C SER A 114 -4.23 -12.21 13.69
N LEU A 115 -4.68 -12.15 12.45
CA LEU A 115 -5.04 -10.93 11.74
C LEU A 115 -6.54 -10.59 11.90
N THR A 116 -6.90 -9.93 12.99
CA THR A 116 -8.32 -9.70 13.36
C THR A 116 -8.92 -8.39 12.80
N CYS A 117 -8.10 -7.46 12.32
CA CYS A 117 -8.56 -6.16 11.82
C CYS A 117 -9.60 -6.29 10.69
N PHE A 118 -9.45 -7.28 9.82
CA PHE A 118 -10.28 -7.47 8.63
C PHE A 118 -11.60 -8.21 8.87
N GLN A 119 -11.97 -8.46 10.14
CA GLN A 119 -13.33 -8.91 10.46
C GLN A 119 -14.35 -7.80 10.20
N CYS A 120 -13.93 -6.54 10.29
CA CYS A 120 -14.77 -5.37 10.00
C CYS A 120 -14.14 -4.42 8.98
N HIS A 121 -12.81 -4.34 8.88
CA HIS A 121 -12.15 -3.44 7.94
C HIS A 121 -12.07 -4.02 6.52
N SER A 122 -12.14 -3.14 5.53
CA SER A 122 -11.88 -3.47 4.12
C SER A 122 -10.51 -4.11 3.96
N LYS A 123 -10.48 -5.22 3.21
CA LYS A 123 -9.27 -6.01 2.94
C LYS A 123 -8.64 -5.74 1.58
N LYS A 124 -9.24 -4.83 0.81
CA LYS A 124 -8.78 -4.38 -0.51
C LYS A 124 -8.77 -2.86 -0.54
N PRO A 125 -7.97 -2.25 -1.44
CA PRO A 125 -8.05 -0.81 -1.67
C PRO A 125 -9.47 -0.43 -2.05
N GLU A 126 -9.94 0.72 -1.54
CA GLU A 126 -11.18 1.30 -2.05
C GLU A 126 -10.94 1.69 -3.51
N GLN A 127 -11.77 1.15 -4.41
CA GLN A 127 -11.74 1.60 -5.78
C GLN A 127 -12.16 3.06 -5.76
N LYS A 128 -11.30 3.97 -6.24
CA LYS A 128 -11.76 5.30 -6.61
C LYS A 128 -12.85 5.07 -7.64
N MET A 129 -14.11 5.20 -7.23
CA MET A 129 -15.22 5.36 -8.15
C MET A 129 -14.79 6.52 -9.04
N SER A 130 -14.35 6.20 -10.26
CA SER A 130 -13.96 7.23 -11.21
C SER A 130 -15.16 8.16 -11.26
N THR A 131 -14.95 9.45 -11.00
CA THR A 131 -16.03 10.46 -10.94
C THR A 131 -16.89 10.42 -12.22
N LEU A 132 -16.35 9.87 -13.31
CA LEU A 132 -17.06 9.53 -14.55
C LEU A 132 -18.18 8.48 -14.39
N GLY A 133 -18.01 7.45 -13.56
CA GLY A 133 -19.03 6.42 -13.31
C GLY A 133 -20.16 6.88 -12.38
N ALA A 134 -19.85 7.79 -11.44
CA ALA A 134 -20.85 8.40 -10.58
C ALA A 134 -21.74 9.39 -11.35
N LEU A 135 -21.17 10.16 -12.27
CA LEU A 135 -21.93 11.07 -13.12
C LEU A 135 -22.77 10.34 -14.18
N GLN A 136 -22.31 9.18 -14.68
CA GLN A 136 -23.09 8.36 -15.62
C GLN A 136 -24.31 7.70 -14.95
N GLY A 137 -24.19 7.30 -13.67
CA GLY A 137 -25.30 6.75 -12.90
C GLY A 137 -26.43 7.75 -12.62
N GLU A 138 -26.11 9.04 -12.61
CA GLU A 138 -27.08 10.14 -12.44
C GLU A 138 -27.88 10.44 -13.72
N LEU A 139 -27.37 10.05 -14.89
CA LEU A 139 -28.01 10.28 -16.19
C LEU A 139 -28.92 9.12 -16.64
N ASP A 140 -28.72 7.91 -16.10
CA ASP A 140 -29.36 6.68 -16.59
C ASP A 140 -30.31 5.99 -15.57
N GLY A 141 -30.67 6.63 -14.44
CA GLY A 141 -31.39 5.93 -13.37
C GLY A 141 -32.43 6.73 -12.59
N ASP A 142 -33.69 6.54 -12.97
CA ASP A 142 -34.95 6.90 -12.29
C ASP A 142 -35.04 6.50 -10.81
N ARG A 143 -34.28 7.14 -9.90
CA ARG A 143 -34.38 6.91 -8.45
C ARG A 143 -34.22 8.14 -7.54
N PHE A 144 -34.53 9.34 -8.00
CA PHE A 144 -34.69 10.50 -7.10
C PHE A 144 -36.14 10.95 -6.95
N SER A 145 -36.97 10.09 -6.34
CA SER A 145 -38.22 10.56 -5.73
C SER A 145 -37.86 11.13 -4.35
N GLY A 146 -37.38 12.38 -4.30
CA GLY A 146 -37.00 12.97 -3.01
C GLY A 146 -36.32 14.35 -2.95
N LEU A 147 -36.13 15.12 -4.04
CA LEU A 147 -35.58 16.50 -3.91
C LEU A 147 -36.70 17.48 -4.09
N GLN A 148 -36.90 18.29 -3.05
CA GLN A 148 -37.81 19.41 -3.08
C GLN A 148 -37.53 20.28 -4.33
N PRO A 149 -38.57 20.72 -5.06
CA PRO A 149 -38.44 21.46 -6.33
C PRO A 149 -37.80 22.86 -6.21
N GLY A 150 -37.19 23.20 -5.06
CA GLY A 150 -36.58 24.51 -4.80
C GLY A 150 -35.08 24.59 -5.07
N ALA A 151 -34.34 23.47 -5.10
CA ALA A 151 -32.88 23.52 -5.22
C ALA A 151 -32.40 24.04 -6.58
N ALA A 152 -33.05 23.61 -7.67
CA ALA A 152 -32.70 24.05 -9.02
C ALA A 152 -32.95 25.57 -9.24
N ALA A 153 -34.05 26.10 -8.69
CA ALA A 153 -34.42 27.51 -8.83
C ALA A 153 -33.42 28.46 -8.13
N ILE A 154 -32.85 28.04 -6.99
CA ILE A 154 -31.88 28.84 -6.26
C ILE A 154 -30.58 28.99 -7.06
N ILE A 155 -30.15 27.94 -7.79
CA ILE A 155 -28.88 27.96 -8.52
C ILE A 155 -28.96 28.90 -9.73
N ASP A 156 -30.10 28.90 -10.44
CA ASP A 156 -30.33 29.78 -11.59
C ASP A 156 -30.38 31.26 -11.19
N GLU A 157 -31.03 31.59 -10.07
CA GLU A 157 -31.09 32.98 -9.60
C GLU A 157 -29.71 33.48 -9.14
N GLN A 158 -28.91 32.63 -8.46
CA GLN A 158 -27.55 32.98 -8.06
C GLN A 158 -26.63 33.19 -9.27
N LEU A 159 -26.75 32.35 -10.31
CA LEU A 159 -25.95 32.48 -11.53
C LEU A 159 -26.33 33.74 -12.33
N GLN A 160 -27.62 34.06 -12.42
CA GLN A 160 -28.08 35.29 -13.05
C GLN A 160 -27.62 36.55 -12.30
N ARG A 161 -27.60 36.52 -10.97
CA ARG A 161 -27.04 37.62 -10.15
C ARG A 161 -25.54 37.79 -10.35
N LEU A 162 -24.77 36.69 -10.42
CA LEU A 162 -23.33 36.75 -10.70
C LEU A 162 -23.04 37.33 -12.09
N HIS A 163 -23.80 36.93 -13.11
CA HIS A 163 -23.68 37.51 -14.46
C HIS A 163 -24.09 38.98 -14.52
N ALA A 164 -25.05 39.42 -13.72
CA ALA A 164 -25.43 40.84 -13.62
C ALA A 164 -24.29 41.67 -12.99
N ILE A 165 -23.72 41.19 -11.88
CA ILE A 165 -22.59 41.86 -11.19
C ILE A 165 -21.37 41.95 -12.10
N SER A 166 -21.05 40.89 -12.85
CA SER A 166 -19.91 40.89 -13.78
C SER A 166 -20.03 41.93 -14.89
N ARG A 167 -21.26 42.21 -15.36
CA ARG A 167 -21.50 43.23 -16.40
C ARG A 167 -21.41 44.66 -15.88
N GLU A 168 -21.71 44.87 -14.60
CA GLU A 168 -21.61 46.18 -13.96
C GLU A 168 -20.17 46.55 -13.62
N VAL A 169 -19.35 45.56 -13.22
CA VAL A 169 -17.90 45.75 -13.01
C VAL A 169 -17.12 45.95 -14.32
N SER A 170 -17.68 45.53 -15.46
CA SER A 170 -17.06 45.66 -16.79
C SER A 170 -17.43 46.96 -17.53
N ARG A 171 -18.16 47.89 -16.90
CA ARG A 171 -18.41 49.25 -17.40
C ARG A 171 -17.60 50.25 -16.61
#